data_AF-A0A1Q6WNY6-F1
#
_entry.id   AF-A0A1Q6WNY6-F1
#
_cell.length_a   1.000
_cell.length_b   1.000
_cell.length_c   1.000
_cell.angle_alpha   90.00
_cell.angle_beta   90.00
_cell.angle_gamma   90.00
#
_symmetry.space_group_name_H-M   'P 1'
#
loop_
_entity.id
_entity.type
_entity.pdbx_description
1 polymer ?
#
loop_
_entity_poly.entity_id
_entity_poly.type
_entity_poly.pdbx_seq_one_letter_code
_entity_poly.pdbx_strand_id
1 'polypeptide(L)'
;MAALWATGDIIARAVLVILLIMSLASWYVMLTKLWDQRKLKQSARVVEKQFWSAPSIKDGVDRLKKGDEFRGIAEDGLRAASHHDGRLTDRIDLNEWITMSLQRAVEQVNSKLHNGLGLLATVGSVAPFVGLFGTVWGILGALVNIGVAGQASIDKVAGPVGEALIMTAIGLFVAVPAVMGYNWLLGRNKVIQDALRNFASDLHAYLVSGARVGGESGGARAAGAKASAIGK
;
A
#
# COMPACT_ATOMS: atom_id res chain seq x y z
N MET A 1 -1.30 -34.15 -35.78
CA MET A 1 -0.26 -33.28 -36.36
C MET A 1 -0.73 -31.83 -36.47
N ALA A 2 -1.73 -31.48 -37.28
CA ALA A 2 -2.20 -30.08 -37.43
C ALA A 2 -2.69 -29.42 -36.12
N ALA A 3 -3.32 -30.18 -35.21
CA ALA A 3 -3.78 -29.67 -33.91
C ALA A 3 -2.63 -29.21 -32.99
N LEU A 4 -1.44 -29.82 -33.07
CA LEU A 4 -0.26 -29.45 -32.28
C LEU A 4 0.38 -28.13 -32.76
N TRP A 5 0.22 -27.82 -34.05
CA TRP A 5 0.78 -26.63 -34.69
C TRP A 5 -0.06 -25.39 -34.40
N ALA A 6 -1.39 -25.54 -34.47
CA ALA A 6 -2.31 -24.49 -34.05
C ALA A 6 -2.20 -24.20 -32.54
N THR A 7 -1.98 -25.23 -31.71
CA THR A 7 -1.84 -25.05 -30.24
C THR A 7 -0.54 -24.39 -29.83
N GLY A 8 0.58 -24.59 -30.54
CA GLY A 8 1.85 -23.89 -30.28
C GLY A 8 1.72 -22.37 -30.34
N ASP A 9 1.07 -21.87 -31.40
CA ASP A 9 0.79 -20.45 -31.60
C ASP A 9 -0.23 -19.93 -30.57
N ILE A 10 -1.26 -20.72 -30.24
CA ILE A 10 -2.25 -20.37 -29.20
C ILE A 10 -1.59 -20.20 -27.82
N ILE A 11 -0.65 -21.08 -27.44
CA ILE A 11 0.00 -21.01 -26.13
C ILE A 11 0.91 -19.80 -26.03
N ALA A 12 1.70 -19.50 -27.08
CA ALA A 12 2.53 -18.29 -27.11
C ALA A 12 1.68 -17.02 -26.98
N ARG A 13 0.56 -16.94 -27.72
CA ARG A 13 -0.40 -15.83 -27.61
C ARG A 13 -1.03 -15.74 -26.22
N ALA A 14 -1.40 -16.88 -25.62
CA ALA A 14 -1.96 -16.90 -24.27
C ALA A 14 -0.96 -16.40 -23.23
N VAL A 15 0.31 -16.81 -23.31
CA VAL A 15 1.38 -16.31 -22.44
C VAL A 15 1.54 -14.80 -22.57
N LEU A 16 1.58 -14.28 -23.80
CA LEU A 16 1.66 -12.83 -24.05
C LEU A 16 0.48 -12.07 -23.48
N VAL A 17 -0.75 -12.58 -23.65
CA VAL A 17 -1.97 -11.98 -23.08
C VAL A 17 -1.91 -11.96 -21.55
N ILE A 18 -1.48 -13.06 -20.92
CA ILE A 18 -1.31 -13.12 -19.46
C ILE A 18 -0.30 -12.08 -18.99
N LEU A 19 0.87 -12.00 -19.62
CA LEU A 19 1.90 -11.01 -19.27
C LEU A 19 1.40 -9.57 -19.46
N LEU A 20 0.62 -9.32 -20.52
CA LEU A 20 0.00 -8.01 -20.75
C LEU A 20 -1.00 -7.65 -19.64
N ILE A 21 -1.87 -8.56 -19.24
CA ILE A 21 -2.82 -8.36 -18.14
C ILE A 21 -2.07 -8.09 -16.82
N MET A 22 -1.04 -8.87 -16.52
CA MET A 22 -0.19 -8.67 -15.34
C MET A 22 0.46 -7.28 -15.34
N SER A 23 0.97 -6.84 -16.49
CA SER A 23 1.55 -5.51 -16.66
C SER A 23 0.53 -4.41 -16.40
N LEU A 24 -0.63 -4.46 -17.07
CA LEU A 24 -1.69 -3.46 -16.90
C LEU A 24 -2.21 -3.42 -15.46
N ALA A 25 -2.40 -4.58 -14.82
CA ALA A 25 -2.82 -4.67 -13.43
C ALA A 25 -1.77 -4.05 -12.49
N SER A 26 -0.47 -4.30 -12.71
CA SER A 26 0.60 -3.70 -11.91
C SER A 26 0.61 -2.18 -12.01
N TRP A 27 0.46 -1.63 -13.21
CA TRP A 27 0.40 -0.18 -13.44
C TRP A 27 -0.84 0.45 -12.81
N TYR A 28 -1.99 -0.19 -12.94
CA TYR A 28 -3.23 0.25 -12.30
C TYR A 28 -3.07 0.36 -10.77
N VAL A 29 -2.54 -0.68 -10.13
CA VAL A 29 -2.32 -0.65 -8.68
C VAL A 29 -1.27 0.39 -8.30
N MET A 30 -0.19 0.53 -9.06
CA MET A 30 0.84 1.56 -8.79
C MET A 30 0.26 2.98 -8.78
N LEU A 31 -0.52 3.32 -9.81
CA LEU A 31 -1.08 4.66 -9.96
C LEU A 31 -2.13 4.97 -8.89
N THR A 32 -3.04 4.03 -8.63
CA THR A 32 -4.09 4.19 -7.61
C THR A 32 -3.49 4.32 -6.21
N LYS A 33 -2.55 3.44 -5.83
CA LYS A 33 -1.88 3.51 -4.52
C LYS A 33 -1.07 4.77 -4.35
N LEU A 34 -0.42 5.25 -5.42
CA LEU A 34 0.33 6.49 -5.36
C LEU A 34 -0.58 7.70 -5.09
N TRP A 35 -1.78 7.74 -5.67
CA TRP A 35 -2.77 8.78 -5.36
C TRP A 35 -3.29 8.68 -3.92
N ASP A 36 -3.66 7.49 -3.46
CA ASP A 36 -4.12 7.28 -2.08
C ASP A 36 -3.08 7.72 -1.05
N GLN A 37 -1.82 7.31 -1.24
CA GLN A 37 -0.71 7.69 -0.37
C GLN A 37 -0.42 9.19 -0.42
N ARG A 38 -0.54 9.83 -1.60
CA ARG A 38 -0.37 11.29 -1.72
C ARG A 38 -1.46 12.03 -0.96
N LYS A 39 -2.72 11.57 -1.07
CA LYS A 39 -3.85 12.14 -0.31
C LYS A 39 -3.59 12.03 1.19
N LEU A 40 -3.26 10.84 1.70
CA LEU A 40 -2.96 10.62 3.11
C LEU A 40 -1.79 11.45 3.63
N LYS A 41 -0.71 11.58 2.84
CA LYS A 41 0.43 12.42 3.21
C LYS A 41 0.07 13.91 3.27
N GLN A 42 -0.83 14.38 2.40
CA GLN A 42 -1.35 15.74 2.47
C GLN A 42 -2.25 15.92 3.69
N SER A 43 -3.13 14.96 3.97
CA SER A 43 -4.00 14.96 5.16
C SER A 43 -3.20 15.03 6.45
N ALA A 44 -2.12 14.27 6.57
CA ALA A 44 -1.21 14.33 7.73
C ALA A 44 -0.65 15.75 7.96
N ARG A 45 -0.30 16.47 6.88
CA ARG A 45 0.17 17.86 6.98
C ARG A 45 -0.95 18.83 7.38
N VAL A 46 -2.18 18.56 6.95
CA VAL A 46 -3.36 19.36 7.32
C VAL A 46 -3.68 19.17 8.79
N VAL A 47 -3.61 17.94 9.30
CA VAL A 47 -3.75 17.62 10.73
C VAL A 47 -2.79 18.46 11.56
N GLU A 48 -1.49 18.45 11.22
CA GLU A 48 -0.50 19.21 11.98
C GLU A 48 -0.77 20.72 12.01
N LYS A 49 -1.30 21.29 10.92
CA LYS A 49 -1.52 22.73 10.81
C LYS A 49 -2.88 23.20 11.32
N GLN A 50 -3.93 22.41 11.12
CA GLN A 50 -5.33 22.84 11.29
C GLN A 50 -6.04 22.14 12.44
N PHE A 51 -5.78 20.84 12.64
CA PHE A 51 -6.41 20.06 13.70
C PHE A 51 -5.82 20.43 15.05
N TRP A 52 -4.49 20.42 15.18
CA TRP A 52 -3.82 20.72 16.46
C TRP A 52 -3.80 22.22 16.82
N SER A 53 -4.11 23.11 15.88
CA SER A 53 -4.31 24.55 16.14
C SER A 53 -5.77 24.90 16.48
N ALA A 54 -6.65 23.90 16.58
CA ALA A 54 -8.04 24.11 16.96
C ALA A 54 -8.17 24.26 18.50
N PRO A 55 -9.16 25.04 18.98
CA PRO A 55 -9.42 25.20 20.42
C PRO A 55 -9.81 23.90 21.13
N SER A 56 -10.41 22.95 20.40
CA SER A 56 -10.82 21.65 20.91
C SER A 56 -10.64 20.57 19.84
N ILE A 57 -10.58 19.30 20.26
CA ILE A 57 -10.54 18.15 19.33
C ILE A 57 -11.78 18.11 18.44
N LYS A 58 -12.95 18.46 18.97
CA LYS A 58 -14.20 18.49 18.20
C LYS A 58 -14.11 19.51 17.05
N ASP A 59 -13.61 20.72 17.34
CA ASP A 59 -13.36 21.73 16.30
C ASP A 59 -12.26 21.27 15.32
N GLY A 60 -11.26 20.54 15.82
CA GLY A 60 -10.21 19.94 15.00
C GLY A 60 -10.77 18.93 13.98
N VAL A 61 -11.67 18.05 14.42
CA VAL A 61 -12.38 17.08 13.55
C VAL A 61 -13.18 17.79 12.46
N ASP A 62 -13.87 18.87 12.81
CA ASP A 62 -14.70 19.62 11.85
C ASP A 62 -13.87 20.38 10.80
N ARG A 63 -12.60 20.70 11.10
CA ARG A 63 -11.63 21.24 10.14
C ARG A 63 -11.10 20.20 9.14
N LEU A 64 -11.23 18.91 9.44
CA LEU A 64 -10.85 17.84 8.52
C LEU A 64 -11.98 17.51 7.54
N LYS A 65 -11.60 17.20 6.30
CA LYS A 65 -12.57 16.83 5.25
C LYS A 65 -13.32 15.55 5.61
N LYS A 66 -14.61 15.48 5.28
CA LYS A 66 -15.38 14.23 5.38
C LYS A 66 -14.76 13.15 4.49
N GLY A 67 -14.65 11.92 5.02
CA GLY A 67 -13.99 10.80 4.33
C GLY A 67 -12.45 10.85 4.34
N ASP A 68 -11.86 11.69 5.20
CA ASP A 68 -10.44 11.64 5.51
C ASP A 68 -10.16 10.56 6.58
N GLU A 69 -9.11 9.76 6.39
CA GLU A 69 -8.81 8.66 7.32
C GLU A 69 -8.36 9.19 8.71
N PHE A 70 -7.69 10.35 8.78
CA PHE A 70 -7.33 10.97 10.07
C PHE A 70 -8.57 11.48 10.81
N ARG A 71 -9.56 11.98 10.07
CA ARG A 71 -10.85 12.36 10.64
C ARG A 71 -11.58 11.15 11.23
N GLY A 72 -11.58 10.02 10.52
CA GLY A 72 -12.18 8.78 11.02
C GLY A 72 -11.54 8.31 12.34
N ILE A 73 -10.20 8.32 12.42
CA ILE A 73 -9.46 7.98 13.65
C ILE A 73 -9.86 8.92 14.81
N ALA A 74 -9.98 10.22 14.53
CA ALA A 74 -10.35 11.20 15.54
C ALA A 74 -11.80 11.04 16.03
N GLU A 75 -12.74 10.79 15.11
CA GLU A 75 -14.15 10.52 15.44
C GLU A 75 -14.30 9.23 16.26
N ASP A 76 -13.55 8.18 15.93
CA ASP A 76 -13.56 6.92 16.69
C ASP A 76 -12.94 7.06 18.09
N GLY A 77 -11.90 7.89 18.23
CA GLY A 77 -11.33 8.25 19.53
C GLY A 77 -12.32 9.03 20.41
N LEU A 78 -12.97 10.06 19.85
CA LEU A 78 -14.00 10.83 20.56
C LEU A 78 -15.19 9.96 20.95
N ARG A 79 -15.64 9.05 20.07
CA ARG A 79 -16.71 8.10 20.37
C ARG A 79 -16.32 7.17 21.51
N ALA A 80 -15.09 6.66 21.50
CA ALA A 80 -14.58 5.81 22.58
C ALA A 80 -14.49 6.54 23.93
N ALA A 81 -14.08 7.82 23.93
CA ALA A 81 -14.01 8.63 25.13
C ALA A 81 -15.39 9.03 25.69
N SER A 82 -16.40 9.17 24.84
CA SER A 82 -17.75 9.62 25.23
C SER A 82 -18.74 8.50 25.55
N HIS A 83 -18.54 7.29 25.01
CA HIS A 83 -19.47 6.16 25.16
C HIS A 83 -18.97 5.07 26.11
N HIS A 84 -18.09 5.40 27.06
CA HIS A 84 -17.73 4.50 28.17
C HIS A 84 -18.86 4.49 29.22
N ASP A 85 -20.04 4.05 28.81
CA ASP A 85 -21.26 4.08 29.65
C ASP A 85 -22.12 2.81 29.45
N GLY A 86 -21.51 1.72 29.00
CA GLY A 86 -22.19 0.44 28.72
C GLY A 86 -21.71 -0.71 29.60
N ARG A 87 -22.66 -1.47 30.17
CA ARG A 87 -22.49 -2.65 31.06
C ARG A 87 -21.47 -3.75 30.65
N LEU A 88 -20.89 -3.69 29.44
CA LEU A 88 -19.85 -4.59 28.95
C LEU A 88 -18.45 -3.93 28.90
N THR A 89 -18.36 -2.61 28.78
CA THR A 89 -17.10 -1.83 28.82
C THR A 89 -16.68 -1.48 30.25
N ASP A 90 -17.55 -1.64 31.25
CA ASP A 90 -17.28 -1.42 32.68
C ASP A 90 -16.09 -2.25 33.24
N ARG A 91 -15.67 -3.30 32.54
CA ARG A 91 -14.54 -4.15 32.94
C ARG A 91 -13.19 -3.67 32.42
N ILE A 92 -13.17 -2.71 31.49
CA ILE A 92 -11.97 -2.23 30.82
C ILE A 92 -11.79 -0.76 31.18
N ASP A 93 -10.58 -0.39 31.62
CA ASP A 93 -10.26 1.00 31.95
C ASP A 93 -10.44 1.92 30.73
N LEU A 94 -10.90 3.15 30.95
CA LEU A 94 -11.17 4.12 29.86
C LEU A 94 -9.92 4.33 28.99
N ASN A 95 -8.75 4.39 29.62
CA ASN A 95 -7.46 4.50 28.96
C ASN A 95 -7.21 3.32 27.99
N GLU A 96 -7.46 2.09 28.45
CA GLU A 96 -7.29 0.88 27.66
C GLU A 96 -8.32 0.82 26.53
N TRP A 97 -9.58 1.18 26.80
CA TRP A 97 -10.64 1.23 25.79
C TRP A 97 -10.32 2.20 24.64
N ILE A 98 -9.89 3.42 24.95
CA ILE A 98 -9.49 4.42 23.96
C ILE A 98 -8.28 3.92 23.16
N THR A 99 -7.28 3.33 23.84
CA THR A 99 -6.10 2.75 23.18
C THR A 99 -6.50 1.70 22.14
N MET A 100 -7.35 0.75 22.53
CA MET A 100 -7.84 -0.31 21.64
C MET A 100 -8.64 0.27 20.46
N SER A 101 -9.47 1.28 20.71
CA SER A 101 -10.27 1.93 19.66
C SER A 101 -9.37 2.60 18.61
N LEU A 102 -8.41 3.40 19.06
CA LEU A 102 -7.47 4.10 18.17
C LEU A 102 -6.56 3.12 17.42
N GLN A 103 -6.06 2.08 18.09
CA GLN A 103 -5.25 1.05 17.44
C GLN A 103 -6.04 0.32 16.35
N ARG A 104 -7.31 -0.03 16.59
CA ARG A 104 -8.18 -0.61 15.57
C ARG A 104 -8.39 0.33 14.40
N ALA A 105 -8.65 1.62 14.66
CA ALA A 105 -8.84 2.61 13.61
C ALA A 105 -7.57 2.76 12.75
N VAL A 106 -6.39 2.86 13.35
CA VAL A 106 -5.10 2.90 12.63
C VAL A 106 -4.88 1.63 11.81
N GLU A 107 -5.18 0.45 12.36
CA GLU A 107 -4.96 -0.81 11.66
C GLU A 107 -5.90 -0.98 10.45
N GLN A 108 -7.13 -0.47 10.51
CA GLN A 108 -8.02 -0.43 9.35
C GLN A 108 -7.44 0.41 8.21
N VAL A 109 -6.81 1.56 8.53
CA VAL A 109 -6.13 2.38 7.52
C VAL A 109 -4.89 1.66 6.97
N ASN A 110 -4.11 1.01 7.83
CA ASN A 110 -2.94 0.22 7.42
C ASN A 110 -3.32 -0.91 6.46
N SER A 111 -4.40 -1.64 6.75
CA SER A 111 -4.92 -2.69 5.89
C SER A 111 -5.27 -2.16 4.50
N LYS A 112 -5.95 -1.02 4.40
CA LYS A 112 -6.23 -0.34 3.11
C LYS A 112 -4.94 0.02 2.36
N LEU A 113 -3.90 0.44 3.09
CA LEU A 113 -2.58 0.77 2.53
C LEU A 113 -1.87 -0.46 1.96
N HIS A 114 -2.10 -1.64 2.53
CA HIS A 114 -1.56 -2.92 2.07
C HIS A 114 -2.33 -3.56 0.92
N ASN A 115 -3.59 -3.18 0.71
CA ASN A 115 -4.38 -3.69 -0.42
C ASN A 115 -3.69 -3.44 -1.76
N GLY A 116 -3.70 -4.46 -2.63
CA GLY A 116 -3.09 -4.40 -3.97
C GLY A 116 -1.56 -4.63 -4.00
N LEU A 117 -0.83 -4.39 -2.91
CA LEU A 117 0.62 -4.67 -2.87
C LEU A 117 0.94 -6.15 -3.09
N GLY A 118 0.06 -7.05 -2.61
CA GLY A 118 0.16 -8.49 -2.89
C GLY A 118 0.16 -8.80 -4.38
N LEU A 119 -0.63 -8.06 -5.18
CA LEU A 119 -0.66 -8.25 -6.64
C LEU A 119 0.69 -7.86 -7.27
N LEU A 120 1.29 -6.74 -6.88
CA LEU A 120 2.62 -6.37 -7.40
C LEU A 120 3.69 -7.39 -7.00
N ALA A 121 3.63 -7.88 -5.76
CA ALA A 121 4.56 -8.90 -5.27
C ALA A 121 4.43 -10.20 -6.08
N THR A 122 3.20 -10.67 -6.32
CA THR A 122 2.92 -11.86 -7.14
C THR A 122 3.33 -11.65 -8.59
N VAL A 123 2.98 -10.51 -9.20
CA VAL A 123 3.39 -10.23 -10.59
C VAL A 123 4.91 -10.18 -10.71
N GLY A 124 5.58 -9.52 -9.78
CA GLY A 124 7.03 -9.42 -9.74
C GLY A 124 7.75 -10.76 -9.61
N SER A 125 7.18 -11.72 -8.86
CA SER A 125 7.78 -13.04 -8.68
C SER A 125 7.38 -14.04 -9.76
N VAL A 126 6.17 -13.94 -10.32
CA VAL A 126 5.62 -14.96 -11.24
C VAL A 126 5.84 -14.61 -12.72
N ALA A 127 5.85 -13.33 -13.12
CA ALA A 127 5.99 -12.93 -14.52
C ALA A 127 7.26 -13.49 -15.21
N PRO A 128 8.45 -13.56 -14.56
CA PRO A 128 9.63 -14.16 -15.18
C PRO A 128 9.42 -15.64 -15.52
N PHE A 129 8.75 -16.38 -14.65
CA PHE A 129 8.47 -17.81 -14.86
C PHE A 129 7.43 -18.03 -15.96
N VAL A 130 6.46 -17.12 -16.10
CA VAL A 130 5.49 -17.15 -17.21
C VAL A 130 6.21 -16.92 -18.55
N GLY A 131 7.15 -15.97 -18.62
CA GLY A 131 7.98 -15.75 -19.82
C GLY A 131 8.91 -16.92 -20.13
N LEU A 132 9.53 -17.51 -19.10
CA LEU A 132 10.34 -18.71 -19.22
C LEU A 132 9.51 -19.89 -19.76
N PHE A 133 8.31 -20.10 -19.23
CA PHE A 133 7.39 -21.14 -19.71
C PHE A 133 7.10 -20.96 -21.21
N GLY A 134 6.77 -19.73 -21.64
CA GLY A 134 6.58 -19.43 -23.06
C GLY A 134 7.79 -19.81 -23.91
N THR A 135 8.99 -19.47 -23.43
CA THR A 135 10.25 -19.78 -24.12
C THR A 135 10.47 -21.29 -24.25
N VAL A 136 10.27 -22.04 -23.16
CA VAL A 136 10.40 -23.50 -23.14
C VAL A 136 9.40 -24.14 -24.12
N TRP A 137 8.16 -23.68 -24.13
CA TRP A 137 7.13 -24.19 -25.04
C TRP A 137 7.45 -23.89 -26.51
N GLY A 138 7.92 -22.67 -26.80
CA GLY A 138 8.32 -22.26 -28.15
C GLY A 138 9.47 -23.10 -28.69
N ILE A 139 10.52 -23.30 -27.89
CA ILE A 139 11.67 -24.14 -28.27
C ILE A 139 11.23 -25.60 -28.45
N LEU A 140 10.37 -26.13 -27.58
CA LEU A 140 9.84 -27.49 -27.72
C LEU A 140 9.09 -27.67 -29.05
N GLY A 141 8.19 -26.74 -29.39
CA GLY A 141 7.46 -26.76 -30.65
C GLY A 141 8.39 -26.71 -31.87
N ALA A 142 9.44 -25.88 -31.81
CA ALA A 142 10.45 -25.80 -32.86
C ALA A 142 11.19 -27.13 -33.06
N LEU A 143 11.65 -27.75 -31.97
CA LEU A 143 12.38 -29.02 -32.00
C LEU A 143 11.51 -30.18 -32.52
N VAL A 144 10.23 -30.23 -32.12
CA VAL A 144 9.28 -31.22 -32.65
C VAL A 144 9.11 -31.07 -34.16
N ASN A 145 8.98 -29.84 -34.66
CA ASN A 145 8.82 -29.58 -36.09
C ASN A 145 10.05 -30.01 -36.91
N ILE A 146 11.25 -29.75 -36.39
CA ILE A 146 12.51 -30.21 -37.02
C ILE A 146 12.58 -31.74 -37.03
N GLY A 147 12.20 -32.39 -35.93
CA GLY A 147 12.17 -33.84 -35.82
C GLY A 147 11.20 -34.50 -36.81
N VAL A 148 10.02 -33.90 -37.02
CA VAL A 148 9.03 -34.39 -38.00
C VAL A 148 9.49 -34.13 -39.44
N ALA A 149 10.14 -32.99 -39.71
CA ALA A 149 10.61 -32.64 -41.05
C ALA A 149 11.84 -33.46 -41.51
N GLY A 150 12.56 -34.11 -40.58
CA GLY A 150 13.74 -34.94 -40.89
C GLY A 150 14.95 -34.17 -41.41
N GLN A 151 14.88 -32.84 -41.52
CA GLN A 151 15.96 -31.97 -41.97
C GLN A 151 16.29 -30.95 -40.88
N ALA A 152 17.40 -31.18 -40.18
CA ALA A 152 17.97 -30.20 -39.27
C ALA A 152 18.88 -29.23 -40.06
N SER A 153 18.34 -28.04 -40.38
CA SER A 153 19.15 -26.92 -40.88
C SER A 153 19.05 -25.74 -39.91
N ILE A 154 20.16 -25.03 -39.70
CA ILE A 154 20.24 -23.87 -38.79
C ILE A 154 19.16 -22.83 -39.10
N ASP A 155 18.89 -22.60 -40.38
CA ASP A 155 17.87 -21.63 -40.84
C ASP A 155 16.45 -21.98 -40.37
N LYS A 156 16.16 -23.27 -40.15
CA LYS A 156 14.87 -23.74 -39.63
C LYS A 156 14.77 -23.66 -38.11
N VAL A 157 15.88 -23.50 -37.40
CA VAL A 157 15.93 -23.45 -35.93
C VAL A 157 16.04 -22.02 -35.42
N ALA A 158 16.81 -21.16 -36.10
CA ALA A 158 17.17 -19.83 -35.61
C ALA A 158 15.97 -18.90 -35.39
N GLY A 159 14.99 -18.90 -36.30
CA GLY A 159 13.78 -18.07 -36.19
C GLY A 159 12.93 -18.41 -34.96
N PRO A 160 12.40 -19.65 -34.84
CA PRO A 160 11.55 -20.04 -33.71
C PRO A 160 12.24 -19.91 -32.34
N VAL A 161 13.54 -20.17 -32.26
CA VAL A 161 14.31 -19.99 -31.02
C VAL A 161 14.43 -18.51 -30.65
N GLY A 162 14.65 -17.62 -31.62
CA GLY A 162 14.66 -16.17 -31.40
C GLY A 162 13.32 -15.65 -30.88
N GLU A 163 12.21 -16.06 -31.49
CA GLU A 163 10.86 -15.70 -31.05
C GLU A 163 10.57 -16.18 -29.62
N ALA A 164 11.03 -17.39 -29.27
CA ALA A 164 10.89 -17.92 -27.92
C ALA A 164 11.62 -17.05 -26.89
N LEU A 165 12.86 -16.61 -27.17
CA LEU A 165 13.64 -15.77 -26.25
C LEU A 165 12.99 -14.42 -25.94
N ILE A 166 12.22 -13.86 -26.89
CA ILE A 166 11.46 -12.62 -26.68
C ILE A 166 10.44 -12.79 -25.53
N MET A 167 9.87 -13.98 -25.35
CA MET A 167 8.89 -14.20 -24.27
C MET A 167 9.51 -14.06 -22.87
N THR A 168 10.74 -14.54 -22.67
CA THR A 168 11.48 -14.32 -21.42
C THR A 168 11.78 -12.84 -21.20
N ALA A 169 12.21 -12.14 -22.25
CA ALA A 169 12.48 -10.71 -22.17
C ALA A 169 11.23 -9.90 -21.76
N ILE A 170 10.07 -10.25 -22.31
CA ILE A 170 8.78 -9.65 -21.94
C ILE A 170 8.44 -9.98 -20.48
N GLY A 171 8.62 -11.22 -20.04
CA GLY A 171 8.39 -11.63 -18.65
C GLY A 171 9.21 -10.80 -17.66
N LEU A 172 10.48 -10.55 -17.96
CA LEU A 172 11.35 -9.67 -17.17
C LEU A 172 10.91 -8.21 -17.24
N PHE A 173 10.54 -7.73 -18.43
CA PHE A 173 10.04 -6.36 -18.61
C PHE A 173 8.77 -6.08 -17.80
N VAL A 174 7.91 -7.08 -17.59
CA VAL A 174 6.73 -6.98 -16.72
C VAL A 174 7.11 -7.07 -15.24
N ALA A 175 8.04 -7.97 -14.89
CA ALA A 175 8.42 -8.23 -13.51
C ALA A 175 9.16 -7.06 -12.85
N VAL A 176 10.15 -6.48 -13.54
CA VAL A 176 11.06 -5.47 -12.97
C VAL A 176 10.30 -4.23 -12.47
N PRO A 177 9.42 -3.58 -13.26
CA PRO A 177 8.63 -2.45 -12.78
C PRO A 177 7.71 -2.82 -11.62
N ALA A 178 7.12 -4.02 -11.62
CA ALA A 178 6.24 -4.47 -10.55
C ALA A 178 7.00 -4.61 -9.22
N VAL A 179 8.19 -5.22 -9.21
CA VAL A 179 9.03 -5.34 -8.01
C VAL A 179 9.50 -3.97 -7.52
N MET A 180 9.95 -3.10 -8.43
CA MET A 180 10.36 -1.75 -8.08
C MET A 180 9.21 -0.94 -7.47
N GLY A 181 8.02 -1.01 -8.09
CA GLY A 181 6.81 -0.37 -7.61
C GLY A 181 6.38 -0.88 -6.23
N TYR A 182 6.42 -2.20 -6.02
CA TYR A 182 6.12 -2.82 -4.72
C TYR A 182 7.03 -2.26 -3.62
N ASN A 183 8.34 -2.32 -3.81
CA ASN A 183 9.33 -1.86 -2.82
C ASN A 183 9.19 -0.37 -2.54
N TRP A 184 8.97 0.44 -3.59
CA TRP A 184 8.80 1.88 -3.45
C TRP A 184 7.53 2.25 -2.68
N LEU A 185 6.40 1.63 -3.01
CA LEU A 185 5.13 1.83 -2.31
C LEU A 185 5.20 1.34 -0.86
N LEU A 186 5.90 0.23 -0.59
CA LEU A 186 6.10 -0.28 0.76
C LEU A 186 6.89 0.69 1.64
N GLY A 187 7.97 1.29 1.11
CA GLY A 187 8.72 2.33 1.81
C GLY A 187 7.85 3.57 2.11
N ARG A 188 6.98 3.97 1.18
CA ARG A 188 6.02 5.07 1.39
C ARG A 188 4.96 4.74 2.43
N ASN A 189 4.50 3.49 2.50
CA ASN A 189 3.57 3.04 3.52
C ASN A 189 4.13 3.26 4.91
N LYS A 190 5.39 2.90 5.15
CA LYS A 190 6.04 3.08 6.47
C LYS A 190 5.92 4.52 6.98
N VAL A 191 6.22 5.51 6.15
CA VAL A 191 6.15 6.94 6.52
C VAL A 191 4.71 7.36 6.89
N ILE A 192 3.71 6.82 6.19
CA ILE A 192 2.30 7.12 6.49
C ILE A 192 1.85 6.39 7.77
N GLN A 193 2.26 5.15 7.96
CA GLN A 193 1.99 4.36 9.16
C GLN A 193 2.54 5.05 10.42
N ASP A 194 3.77 5.56 10.34
CA ASP A 194 4.39 6.31 11.43
C ASP A 194 3.58 7.58 11.74
N ALA A 195 3.12 8.31 10.72
CA ALA A 195 2.28 9.50 10.91
C ALA A 195 0.91 9.17 11.54
N LEU A 196 0.27 8.07 11.14
CA LEU A 196 -0.99 7.61 11.72
C LEU A 196 -0.83 7.20 13.19
N ARG A 197 0.26 6.48 13.50
CA ARG A 197 0.58 6.06 14.87
C ARG A 197 0.86 7.27 15.76
N ASN A 198 1.67 8.22 15.30
CA ASN A 198 1.95 9.45 16.05
C ASN A 198 0.66 10.24 16.32
N PHE A 199 -0.20 10.40 15.30
CA PHE A 199 -1.49 11.05 15.48
C PHE A 199 -2.38 10.35 16.51
N ALA A 200 -2.48 9.02 16.44
CA ALA A 200 -3.26 8.24 17.40
C ALA A 200 -2.70 8.35 18.83
N SER A 201 -1.38 8.31 19.00
CA SER A 201 -0.73 8.49 20.31
C SER A 201 -0.98 9.90 20.89
N ASP A 202 -0.85 10.94 20.07
CA ASP A 202 -1.10 12.33 20.48
C ASP A 202 -2.57 12.52 20.89
N LEU A 203 -3.49 11.93 20.12
CA LEU A 203 -4.92 11.98 20.40
C LEU A 203 -5.28 11.21 21.67
N HIS A 204 -4.72 10.02 21.87
CA HIS A 204 -4.87 9.24 23.09
C HIS A 204 -4.43 10.05 24.31
N ALA A 205 -3.23 10.62 24.27
CA ALA A 205 -2.71 11.45 25.34
C ALA A 205 -3.63 12.63 25.67
N TYR A 206 -4.14 13.32 24.65
CA TYR A 206 -5.07 14.43 24.85
C TYR A 206 -6.39 13.96 25.46
N LEU A 207 -6.97 12.86 24.98
CA LEU A 207 -8.25 12.34 25.48
C LEU A 207 -8.18 11.87 26.93
N VAL A 208 -7.03 11.34 27.36
CA VAL A 208 -6.84 10.83 28.73
C VAL A 208 -6.35 11.92 29.68
N SER A 209 -5.46 12.81 29.24
CA SER A 209 -4.77 13.77 30.12
C SER A 209 -5.13 15.25 29.90
N GLY A 210 -5.85 15.57 28.81
CA GLY A 210 -6.11 16.94 28.38
C GLY A 210 -4.90 17.66 27.74
N ALA A 211 -3.75 17.00 27.64
CA ALA A 211 -2.52 17.55 27.06
C ALA A 211 -1.98 16.65 25.93
N ARG A 212 -1.45 17.27 24.87
CA ARG A 212 -0.79 16.56 23.76
C ARG A 212 0.62 16.12 24.19
N VAL A 213 0.98 14.86 23.92
CA VAL A 213 2.37 14.39 24.03
C VAL A 213 3.13 14.88 22.80
N GLY A 214 4.16 15.71 22.98
CA GLY A 214 5.08 16.11 21.88
C GLY A 214 4.87 17.52 21.30
N GLY A 215 3.87 18.29 21.73
CA GLY A 215 3.85 19.73 21.48
C GLY A 215 4.87 20.40 22.41
N GLU A 216 5.83 21.14 21.85
CA GLU A 216 6.90 21.80 22.60
C GLU A 216 6.43 22.33 23.97
N SER A 217 7.14 21.90 25.00
CA SER A 217 7.03 22.32 26.40
C SER A 217 7.40 23.80 26.62
N GLY A 218 7.09 24.68 25.67
CA GLY A 218 7.33 26.12 25.73
C GLY A 218 6.15 26.92 26.29
N GLY A 219 4.91 26.47 26.09
CA GLY A 219 3.71 27.21 26.51
C GLY A 219 3.46 27.15 28.02
N ALA A 220 3.57 25.96 28.62
CA ALA A 220 3.30 25.76 30.05
C ALA A 220 4.37 26.40 30.95
N ARG A 221 5.63 26.48 30.50
CA ARG A 221 6.71 27.17 31.23
C ARG A 221 6.61 28.70 31.14
N ALA A 222 6.09 29.25 30.05
CA ALA A 222 5.91 30.70 29.91
C ALA A 222 4.80 31.27 30.81
N ALA A 223 3.74 30.50 31.07
CA ALA A 223 2.68 30.89 32.00
C ALA A 223 3.15 30.89 33.47
N GLY A 224 3.97 29.91 33.87
CA GLY A 224 4.57 29.87 35.22
C GLY A 224 5.63 30.95 35.45
N ALA A 225 6.40 31.32 34.41
CA ALA A 225 7.43 32.35 34.51
C ALA A 225 6.85 33.78 34.63
N LYS A 226 5.73 34.08 33.95
CA LYS A 226 5.05 35.39 34.10
C LYS A 226 4.37 35.56 35.45
N ALA A 227 3.84 34.49 36.05
CA ALA A 227 3.25 34.56 37.39
C ALA A 227 4.29 34.84 38.49
N SER A 228 5.53 34.35 38.32
CA SER A 228 6.61 34.59 39.29
C SER A 228 7.28 35.97 39.15
N ALA A 229 7.15 36.64 38.00
CA ALA A 229 7.74 37.96 37.77
C ALA A 229 6.82 39.13 38.16
N ILE A 230 5.53 38.89 38.38
CA ILE A 230 4.54 39.90 38.82
C ILE A 230 4.42 39.94 40.36
N GLY A 231 5.04 38.98 41.05
CA GLY A 231 5.01 38.86 42.52
C GLY A 231 6.29 39.33 43.23
N LYS A 232 7.13 40.17 42.60
CA LYS A 232 8.28 40.83 43.25
C LYS A 232 8.18 42.34 43.10
#